data_AF-A0A7Y6CS02-F1
#
_entry.id   AF-A0A7Y6CS02-F1
#
_cell.length_a   1.000
_cell.length_b   1.000
_cell.length_c   1.000
_cell.angle_alpha   90.00
_cell.angle_beta   90.00
_cell.angle_gamma   90.00
#
_symmetry.space_group_name_H-M   'P 1'
#
loop_
_entity.id
_entity.type
_entity.pdbx_description
1 polymer ?
#
loop_
_entity_poly.entity_id
_entity_poly.type
_entity_poly.pdbx_seq_one_letter_code
_entity_poly.pdbx_strand_id
1 'polypeptide(L)'
;MSSKQIHRCTCGECVVGHGEILITPDHIQCLLDAIQLYCRIPAVQLLGHQATMSAADKQALLPEKVLVQKSITVSFDGLTILVSGMGDFKISRALFRRTAALLGLPSSRAKHHQLNPEWLEPFAMTGLKKGMVSPFFAPSHAKRLPYDAVVLLEPITQKPGEYVAVSLSLAKSLLVPASHLYEVIQGYAARIYPQISVHSLRYT
;
A
#
# COMPACT_ATOMS: atom_id res chain seq x y z
N MET A 1 27.41 -10.02 1.72
CA MET A 1 26.38 -9.89 0.65
C MET A 1 25.25 -10.85 0.99
N SER A 2 24.13 -10.35 1.53
CA SER A 2 22.99 -11.20 1.91
C SER A 2 22.15 -11.50 0.67
N SER A 3 21.86 -12.79 0.44
CA SER A 3 21.17 -13.29 -0.75
C SER A 3 19.68 -12.93 -0.71
N LYS A 4 19.17 -12.31 -1.78
CA LYS A 4 17.73 -12.10 -2.00
C LYS A 4 17.08 -13.46 -2.23
N GLN A 5 16.15 -13.86 -1.37
CA GLN A 5 15.44 -15.13 -1.53
C GLN A 5 13.97 -14.88 -1.89
N ILE A 6 13.60 -15.29 -3.10
CA ILE A 6 12.20 -15.33 -3.55
C ILE A 6 11.68 -16.74 -3.27
N HIS A 7 10.63 -16.83 -2.48
CA HIS A 7 9.94 -18.07 -2.15
C HIS A 7 8.56 -18.07 -2.80
N ARG A 8 8.17 -19.17 -3.43
CA ARG A 8 6.80 -19.36 -3.90
C ARG A 8 6.00 -20.05 -2.80
N CYS A 9 4.85 -19.50 -2.47
CA CYS A 9 4.00 -20.01 -1.41
C CYS A 9 2.53 -20.01 -1.85
N THR A 10 1.78 -21.00 -1.39
CA THR A 10 0.35 -21.17 -1.68
C THR A 10 -0.52 -21.11 -0.43
N CYS A 11 0.06 -21.06 0.79
CA CYS A 11 -0.68 -21.07 2.05
C CYS A 11 -0.27 -19.92 3.00
N GLY A 12 -1.20 -19.46 3.85
CA GLY A 12 -0.92 -18.39 4.81
C GLY A 12 0.19 -18.73 5.81
N GLU A 13 0.39 -20.01 6.13
CA GLU A 13 1.32 -20.47 7.16
C GLU A 13 2.80 -20.19 6.85
N CYS A 14 3.26 -20.31 5.59
CA CYS A 14 4.67 -20.00 5.28
C CYS A 14 4.97 -18.50 5.27
N VAL A 15 3.94 -17.65 5.22
CA VAL A 15 4.10 -16.21 5.41
C VAL A 15 4.43 -15.92 6.88
N VAL A 16 3.90 -16.74 7.80
CA VAL A 16 4.07 -16.66 9.27
C VAL A 16 5.41 -17.24 9.75
N GLY A 17 6.53 -16.70 9.25
CA GLY A 17 7.86 -17.06 9.79
C GLY A 17 8.16 -16.39 11.13
N HIS A 18 8.73 -17.14 12.09
CA HIS A 18 9.21 -16.63 13.38
C HIS A 18 10.23 -15.49 13.19
N GLY A 19 9.80 -14.26 13.51
CA GLY A 19 10.58 -13.03 13.38
C GLY A 19 9.71 -11.86 12.92
N GLU A 20 9.25 -11.06 13.88
CA GLU A 20 8.63 -9.72 13.70
C GLU A 20 7.52 -9.59 12.64
N ILE A 21 6.58 -10.53 12.59
CA ILE A 21 5.39 -10.36 11.75
C ILE A 21 4.40 -9.49 12.53
N LEU A 22 4.21 -8.27 12.03
CA LEU A 22 3.30 -7.26 12.59
C LEU A 22 1.89 -7.36 12.01
N ILE A 23 1.75 -8.08 10.89
CA ILE A 23 0.48 -8.36 10.22
C ILE A 23 -0.03 -9.71 10.72
N THR A 24 -1.18 -9.76 11.39
CA THR A 24 -1.73 -11.01 11.91
C THR A 24 -1.95 -12.05 10.80
N PRO A 25 -1.95 -13.36 11.12
CA PRO A 25 -2.27 -14.40 10.13
C PRO A 25 -3.58 -14.14 9.38
N ASP A 26 -4.63 -13.70 10.08
CA ASP A 26 -5.92 -13.35 9.47
C ASP A 26 -5.81 -12.20 8.46
N HIS A 27 -4.98 -11.20 8.76
CA HIS A 27 -4.74 -10.08 7.86
C HIS A 27 -3.96 -10.53 6.61
N ILE A 28 -2.94 -11.37 6.79
CA ILE A 28 -2.25 -12.01 5.66
C ILE A 28 -3.25 -12.78 4.80
N GLN A 29 -4.11 -13.61 5.41
CA GLN A 29 -5.08 -14.42 4.68
C GLN A 29 -6.05 -13.56 3.87
N CYS A 30 -6.59 -12.47 4.46
CA CYS A 30 -7.46 -11.55 3.73
C CYS A 30 -6.77 -10.92 2.51
N LEU A 31 -5.48 -10.59 2.63
CA LEU A 31 -4.68 -10.05 1.52
C LEU A 31 -4.46 -11.12 0.43
N LEU A 32 -4.14 -12.35 0.83
CA LEU A 32 -3.96 -13.47 -0.10
C LEU A 32 -5.26 -13.78 -0.86
N ASP A 33 -6.41 -13.80 -0.18
CA ASP A 33 -7.72 -14.00 -0.79
C ASP A 33 -8.00 -12.96 -1.88
N ALA A 34 -7.72 -11.68 -1.58
CA ALA A 34 -7.90 -10.60 -2.55
C ALA A 34 -6.99 -10.80 -3.77
N ILE A 35 -5.72 -11.12 -3.56
CA ILE A 35 -4.78 -11.36 -4.66
C ILE A 35 -5.18 -12.55 -5.51
N GLN A 36 -5.61 -13.65 -4.90
CA GLN A 36 -6.06 -14.84 -5.63
C GLN A 36 -7.30 -14.54 -6.47
N LEU A 37 -8.24 -13.75 -5.94
CA LEU A 37 -9.46 -13.35 -6.64
C LEU A 37 -9.16 -12.56 -7.93
N TYR A 38 -8.22 -11.61 -7.88
CA TYR A 38 -7.99 -10.68 -9.00
C TYR A 38 -6.83 -11.08 -9.92
N CYS A 39 -5.74 -11.64 -9.38
CA CYS A 39 -4.53 -11.87 -10.17
C CYS A 39 -4.52 -13.19 -10.93
N ARG A 40 -5.42 -14.14 -10.62
CA ARG A 40 -5.43 -15.51 -11.19
C ARG A 40 -4.05 -16.17 -11.24
N ILE A 41 -3.18 -15.85 -10.27
CA ILE A 41 -1.81 -16.37 -10.23
C ILE A 41 -1.79 -17.73 -9.53
N PRO A 42 -1.04 -18.71 -10.06
CA PRO A 42 -1.03 -20.09 -9.53
C PRO A 42 -0.32 -20.20 -8.17
N ALA A 43 0.54 -19.25 -7.84
CA ALA A 43 1.21 -19.17 -6.56
C ALA A 43 1.56 -17.73 -6.21
N VAL A 44 1.49 -17.43 -4.92
CA VAL A 44 1.88 -16.14 -4.38
C VAL A 44 3.40 -16.11 -4.22
N GLN A 45 4.02 -14.99 -4.56
CA GLN A 45 5.47 -14.83 -4.51
C GLN A 45 5.85 -13.97 -3.30
N LEU A 46 6.67 -14.52 -2.41
CA LEU A 46 7.21 -13.85 -1.23
C LEU A 46 8.67 -13.49 -1.49
N LEU A 47 9.06 -12.29 -1.10
CA LEU A 47 10.42 -11.81 -1.16
C LEU A 47 10.93 -11.48 0.24
N GLY A 48 11.98 -12.19 0.67
CA GLY A 48 12.77 -11.82 1.84
C GLY A 48 13.86 -10.82 1.50
N HIS A 49 14.03 -9.79 2.33
CA HIS A 49 15.05 -8.75 2.18
C HIS A 49 15.50 -8.20 3.54
N GLN A 50 16.55 -7.39 3.57
CA GLN A 50 16.95 -6.68 4.80
C GLN A 50 15.84 -5.74 5.29
N ALA A 51 15.75 -5.54 6.61
CA ALA A 51 14.77 -4.64 7.20
C ALA A 51 14.95 -3.20 6.68
N THR A 52 13.87 -2.55 6.28
CA THR A 52 13.89 -1.18 5.73
C THR A 52 12.79 -0.33 6.34
N MET A 53 13.12 0.94 6.62
CA MET A 53 12.19 1.91 7.23
C MET A 53 11.60 2.90 6.22
N SER A 54 12.15 2.96 5.00
CA SER A 54 11.66 3.82 3.93
C SER A 54 11.41 3.05 2.63
N ALA A 55 10.51 3.56 1.80
CA ALA A 55 10.23 2.99 0.49
C ALA A 55 11.45 3.10 -0.45
N ALA A 56 12.26 4.16 -0.31
CA ALA A 56 13.47 4.35 -1.10
C ALA A 56 14.53 3.29 -0.79
N ASP A 57 14.79 3.03 0.51
CA ASP A 57 15.72 1.99 0.94
C ASP A 57 15.24 0.61 0.47
N LYS A 58 13.93 0.34 0.58
CA LYS A 58 13.34 -0.89 0.07
C LYS A 58 13.55 -1.04 -1.42
N GLN A 59 13.25 0.00 -2.21
CA GLN A 59 13.40 -0.03 -3.66
C GLN A 59 14.83 -0.37 -4.10
N ALA A 60 15.85 0.11 -3.38
CA ALA A 60 17.25 -0.23 -3.65
C ALA A 60 17.58 -1.72 -3.43
N LEU A 61 16.80 -2.42 -2.58
CA LEU A 61 16.95 -3.84 -2.31
C LEU A 61 16.11 -4.73 -3.22
N LEU A 62 15.10 -4.20 -3.89
CA LEU A 62 14.21 -5.00 -4.75
C LEU A 62 14.93 -5.48 -6.02
N PRO A 63 14.52 -6.62 -6.61
CA PRO A 63 14.99 -7.04 -7.93
C PRO A 63 14.60 -6.04 -9.02
N GLU A 64 15.26 -6.14 -10.18
CA GLU A 64 14.78 -5.45 -11.38
C GLU A 64 13.32 -5.80 -11.68
N LYS A 65 12.56 -4.84 -12.22
CA LYS A 65 11.12 -4.96 -12.51
C LYS A 65 10.22 -5.14 -11.28
N VAL A 66 10.75 -4.98 -10.06
CA VAL A 66 9.94 -4.97 -8.84
C VAL A 66 9.90 -3.54 -8.27
N LEU A 67 8.71 -2.97 -8.24
CA LEU A 67 8.43 -1.64 -7.71
C LEU A 67 7.98 -1.73 -6.25
N VAL A 68 8.33 -0.76 -5.42
CA VAL A 68 7.82 -0.69 -4.05
C VAL A 68 6.36 -0.17 -4.05
N GLN A 69 5.47 -0.79 -3.28
CA GLN A 69 4.20 -0.15 -2.92
C GLN A 69 4.48 0.93 -1.86
N LYS A 70 4.08 2.16 -2.15
CA LYS A 70 4.33 3.32 -1.29
C LYS A 70 3.01 3.98 -0.95
N SER A 71 2.81 4.25 0.35
CA SER A 71 1.69 5.05 0.83
C SER A 71 2.17 6.25 1.63
N ILE A 72 1.42 7.34 1.56
CA ILE A 72 1.64 8.55 2.33
C ILE A 72 0.29 9.00 2.88
N THR A 73 0.23 9.29 4.17
CA THR A 73 -0.94 9.92 4.76
C THR A 73 -0.87 11.41 4.48
N VAL A 74 -2.00 11.99 4.05
CA VAL A 74 -2.10 13.43 3.81
C VAL A 74 -3.30 13.97 4.55
N SER A 75 -3.08 15.00 5.36
CA SER A 75 -4.18 15.80 5.90
C SER A 75 -4.44 16.99 4.98
N PHE A 76 -5.72 17.22 4.65
CA PHE A 76 -6.24 18.35 3.90
C PHE A 76 -7.42 18.97 4.63
N ASP A 77 -7.24 20.14 5.24
CA ASP A 77 -8.35 20.96 5.74
C ASP A 77 -9.42 20.16 6.51
N GLY A 78 -8.98 19.36 7.50
CA GLY A 78 -9.83 18.52 8.33
C GLY A 78 -10.08 17.10 7.79
N LEU A 79 -9.79 16.83 6.52
CA LEU A 79 -9.80 15.48 5.95
C LEU A 79 -8.44 14.81 6.10
N THR A 80 -8.46 13.50 6.21
CA THR A 80 -7.29 12.63 6.27
C THR A 80 -7.42 11.58 5.20
N ILE A 81 -6.50 11.56 4.24
CA ILE A 81 -6.52 10.62 3.13
C ILE A 81 -5.25 9.79 3.07
N LEU A 82 -5.38 8.55 2.60
CA LEU A 82 -4.24 7.72 2.26
C LEU A 82 -3.97 7.85 0.76
N VAL A 83 -2.80 8.36 0.38
CA VAL A 83 -2.36 8.35 -1.02
C VAL A 83 -1.43 7.17 -1.23
N SER A 84 -1.76 6.27 -2.15
CA SER A 84 -1.02 5.02 -2.39
C SER A 84 -0.73 4.82 -3.86
N GLY A 85 0.44 4.27 -4.19
CA GLY A 85 0.84 3.93 -5.55
C GLY A 85 2.02 2.97 -5.59
N MET A 86 2.54 2.71 -6.79
CA MET A 86 3.74 1.90 -7.00
C MET A 86 4.92 2.75 -7.48
N GLY A 87 6.12 2.35 -7.08
CA GLY A 87 7.38 3.02 -7.44
C GLY A 87 7.55 4.37 -6.73
N ASP A 88 8.41 5.20 -7.31
CA ASP A 88 8.71 6.52 -6.75
C ASP A 88 7.86 7.62 -7.39
N PHE A 89 6.60 7.71 -6.97
CA PHE A 89 5.80 8.88 -7.27
C PHE A 89 6.19 10.05 -6.36
N LYS A 90 6.19 11.26 -6.96
CA LYS A 90 6.44 12.51 -6.25
C LYS A 90 5.13 13.19 -5.91
N ILE A 91 4.99 13.56 -4.65
CA ILE A 91 3.91 14.43 -4.21
C ILE A 91 4.21 15.86 -4.67
N SER A 92 3.30 16.44 -5.45
CA SER A 92 3.43 17.80 -5.97
C SER A 92 2.19 18.63 -5.69
N ARG A 93 2.31 19.96 -5.75
CA ARG A 93 1.15 20.86 -5.70
C ARG A 93 0.12 20.55 -6.78
N ALA A 94 0.56 20.12 -7.96
CA ALA A 94 -0.34 19.71 -9.03
C ALA A 94 -1.13 18.45 -8.66
N LEU A 95 -0.46 17.46 -8.07
CA LEU A 95 -1.10 16.25 -7.58
C LEU A 95 -2.17 16.59 -6.54
N PHE A 96 -1.85 17.43 -5.56
CA PHE A 96 -2.81 17.84 -4.53
C PHE A 96 -4.02 18.60 -5.07
N ARG A 97 -3.84 19.48 -6.06
CA ARG A 97 -4.99 20.13 -6.71
C ARG A 97 -5.89 19.11 -7.40
N ARG A 98 -5.31 18.11 -8.06
CA ARG A 98 -6.07 17.04 -8.72
C ARG A 98 -6.77 16.14 -7.71
N THR A 99 -6.12 15.81 -6.61
CA THR A 99 -6.72 15.07 -5.49
C THR A 99 -7.87 15.85 -4.86
N ALA A 100 -7.70 17.16 -4.60
CA ALA A 100 -8.76 18.00 -4.08
C ALA A 100 -9.97 18.04 -5.03
N ALA A 101 -9.73 18.24 -6.34
CA ALA A 101 -10.79 18.21 -7.34
C ALA A 101 -11.51 16.84 -7.41
N LEU A 102 -10.77 15.73 -7.34
CA LEU A 102 -11.31 14.37 -7.31
C LEU A 102 -12.24 14.15 -6.11
N LEU A 103 -11.92 14.76 -4.97
CA LEU A 103 -12.71 14.67 -3.74
C LEU A 103 -13.80 15.76 -3.63
N GLY A 104 -14.02 16.57 -4.68
CA GLY A 104 -15.01 17.63 -4.68
C GLY A 104 -14.65 18.83 -3.78
N LEU A 105 -13.37 18.99 -3.42
CA LEU A 105 -12.90 20.04 -2.53
C LEU A 105 -12.50 21.31 -3.31
N PRO A 106 -12.72 22.51 -2.74
CA PRO A 106 -12.20 23.74 -3.31
C PRO A 106 -10.68 23.70 -3.51
N SER A 107 -10.21 24.21 -4.66
CA SER A 107 -8.79 24.22 -5.02
C SER A 107 -7.90 25.00 -4.04
N SER A 108 -8.48 25.96 -3.31
CA SER A 108 -7.82 26.69 -2.22
C SER A 108 -7.35 25.77 -1.08
N ARG A 109 -8.08 24.69 -0.80
CA ARG A 109 -7.76 23.73 0.28
C ARG A 109 -6.49 22.90 -0.01
N ALA A 110 -6.14 22.72 -1.29
CA ALA A 110 -4.90 22.03 -1.66
C ALA A 110 -3.62 22.76 -1.19
N LYS A 111 -3.72 24.03 -0.81
CA LYS A 111 -2.60 24.83 -0.28
C LYS A 111 -2.26 24.51 1.18
N HIS A 112 -3.23 24.00 1.95
CA HIS A 112 -3.07 23.68 3.37
C HIS A 112 -3.07 22.18 3.56
N HIS A 113 -1.90 21.56 3.35
CA HIS A 113 -1.72 20.12 3.50
C HIS A 113 -0.55 19.81 4.43
N GLN A 114 -0.65 18.66 5.10
CA GLN A 114 0.44 18.09 5.87
C GLN A 114 0.66 16.63 5.42
N LEU A 115 1.91 16.29 5.13
CA LEU A 115 2.32 14.92 4.85
C LEU A 115 2.68 14.22 6.16
N ASN A 116 2.18 13.00 6.35
CA ASN A 116 2.39 12.17 7.53
C ASN A 116 2.23 13.00 8.81
N PRO A 117 1.04 13.55 9.07
CA PRO A 117 0.82 14.45 10.19
C PRO A 117 1.25 13.81 11.52
N GLU A 118 1.96 14.58 12.34
CA GLU A 118 2.55 14.09 13.60
C GLU A 118 1.50 13.61 14.62
N TRP A 119 0.29 14.18 14.57
CA TRP A 119 -0.82 13.77 15.42
C TRP A 119 -1.35 12.36 15.08
N LEU A 120 -1.02 11.82 13.91
CA LEU A 120 -1.49 10.52 13.45
C LEU A 120 -0.44 9.45 13.78
N GLU A 121 -0.66 8.72 14.87
CA GLU A 121 0.14 7.56 15.26
C GLU A 121 -0.26 6.32 14.44
N PRO A 122 0.50 5.91 13.40
CA PRO A 122 0.02 4.93 12.43
C PRO A 122 -0.23 3.56 13.06
N PHE A 123 0.61 3.16 14.02
CA PHE A 123 0.49 1.86 14.67
C PHE A 123 -0.78 1.76 15.51
N ALA A 124 -1.09 2.80 16.30
CA ALA A 124 -2.29 2.83 17.12
C ALA A 124 -3.57 2.81 16.27
N MET A 125 -3.56 3.49 15.12
CA MET A 125 -4.74 3.68 14.29
C MET A 125 -4.96 2.58 13.24
N THR A 126 -3.89 1.97 12.74
CA THR A 126 -3.95 1.04 11.61
C THR A 126 -3.38 -0.34 11.92
N GLY A 127 -2.70 -0.51 13.06
CA GLY A 127 -1.93 -1.70 13.37
C GLY A 127 -0.62 -1.83 12.59
N LEU A 128 -0.28 -0.86 11.74
CA LEU A 128 0.91 -0.87 10.89
C LEU A 128 2.00 0.05 11.43
N LYS A 129 3.25 -0.43 11.46
CA LYS A 129 4.40 0.41 11.80
C LYS A 129 4.67 1.46 10.72
N LYS A 130 5.31 2.56 11.11
CA LYS A 130 5.92 3.51 10.17
C LYS A 130 6.83 2.75 9.18
N GLY A 131 6.70 3.04 7.89
CA GLY A 131 7.40 2.31 6.82
C GLY A 131 6.64 1.09 6.28
N MET A 132 5.52 0.70 6.90
CA MET A 132 4.64 -0.40 6.45
C MET A 132 3.21 0.04 6.11
N VAL A 133 2.90 1.34 6.23
CA VAL A 133 1.57 1.86 5.94
C VAL A 133 1.20 1.51 4.49
N SER A 134 0.12 0.78 4.34
CA SER A 134 -0.42 0.27 3.07
C SER A 134 -1.94 0.40 3.09
N PRO A 135 -2.62 0.36 1.93
CA PRO A 135 -4.08 0.28 1.89
C PRO A 135 -4.60 -1.09 2.37
N PHE A 136 -3.75 -2.07 2.61
CA PHE A 136 -4.15 -3.35 3.19
C PHE A 136 -4.18 -3.22 4.71
N PHE A 137 -5.31 -2.73 5.23
CA PHE A 137 -5.55 -2.61 6.66
C PHE A 137 -6.12 -3.88 7.26
N ALA A 138 -5.77 -4.20 8.50
CA ALA A 138 -6.32 -5.35 9.19
C ALA A 138 -7.84 -5.19 9.39
N PRO A 139 -8.66 -6.24 9.19
CA PRO A 139 -10.10 -6.18 9.42
C PRO A 139 -10.47 -5.75 10.85
N SER A 140 -9.65 -6.13 11.84
CA SER A 140 -9.81 -5.71 13.24
C SER A 140 -9.73 -4.20 13.47
N HIS A 141 -9.08 -3.46 12.56
CA HIS A 141 -8.92 -2.01 12.63
C HIS A 141 -9.89 -1.24 11.72
N ALA A 142 -10.61 -1.94 10.83
CA ALA A 142 -11.41 -1.33 9.77
C ALA A 142 -12.35 -0.21 10.27
N LYS A 143 -13.01 -0.41 11.42
CA LYS A 143 -13.98 0.54 11.99
C LYS A 143 -13.35 1.80 12.60
N ARG A 144 -12.03 1.82 12.81
CA ARG A 144 -11.29 2.89 13.51
C ARG A 144 -10.26 3.58 12.63
N LEU A 145 -10.25 3.26 11.34
CA LEU A 145 -9.33 3.86 10.41
C LEU A 145 -9.54 5.39 10.36
N PRO A 146 -8.45 6.17 10.40
CA PRO A 146 -8.53 7.63 10.46
C PRO A 146 -8.77 8.26 9.08
N TYR A 147 -9.04 7.46 8.04
CA TYR A 147 -9.05 7.92 6.66
C TYR A 147 -10.46 8.14 6.15
N ASP A 148 -10.69 9.31 5.55
CA ASP A 148 -11.92 9.64 4.83
C ASP A 148 -11.91 9.08 3.40
N ALA A 149 -10.71 8.95 2.82
CA ALA A 149 -10.51 8.41 1.48
C ALA A 149 -9.16 7.73 1.29
N VAL A 150 -9.12 6.78 0.35
CA VAL A 150 -7.89 6.25 -0.25
C VAL A 150 -7.81 6.74 -1.70
N VAL A 151 -6.70 7.35 -2.07
CA VAL A 151 -6.43 7.83 -3.43
C VAL A 151 -5.29 7.01 -4.03
N LEU A 152 -5.62 6.25 -5.06
CA LEU A 152 -4.71 5.38 -5.78
C LEU A 152 -4.08 6.13 -6.95
N LEU A 153 -2.76 6.27 -6.92
CA LEU A 153 -1.99 6.88 -7.99
C LEU A 153 -1.67 5.81 -9.02
N GLU A 154 -2.39 5.82 -10.14
CA GLU A 154 -2.23 4.88 -11.26
C GLU A 154 -1.31 5.47 -12.34
N PRO A 155 -0.18 4.85 -12.68
CA PRO A 155 0.64 5.40 -13.75
C PRO A 155 -0.08 5.25 -15.08
N ILE A 156 0.06 6.24 -15.96
CA ILE A 156 -0.50 6.18 -17.31
C ILE A 156 0.15 5.06 -18.13
N THR A 157 1.42 4.79 -17.87
CA THR A 157 2.19 3.74 -18.54
C THR A 157 2.78 2.79 -17.51
N GLN A 158 2.60 1.50 -17.74
CA GLN A 158 3.19 0.43 -16.93
C GLN A 158 3.95 -0.52 -17.84
N LYS A 159 5.12 -1.02 -17.40
CA LYS A 159 5.89 -1.95 -18.24
C LYS A 159 5.36 -3.38 -18.03
N PRO A 160 5.27 -4.18 -19.11
CA PRO A 160 4.91 -5.58 -19.01
C PRO A 160 5.87 -6.35 -18.09
N GLY A 161 5.31 -7.24 -17.27
CA GLY A 161 6.09 -8.11 -16.37
C GLY A 161 6.63 -7.42 -15.12
N GLU A 162 6.19 -6.19 -14.81
CA GLU A 162 6.48 -5.55 -13.53
C GLU A 162 5.64 -6.15 -12.39
N TYR A 163 6.26 -6.22 -11.22
CA TYR A 163 5.64 -6.61 -9.96
C TYR A 163 5.73 -5.47 -8.96
N VAL A 164 4.88 -5.52 -7.95
CA VAL A 164 4.85 -4.56 -6.85
C VAL A 164 5.06 -5.31 -5.54
N ALA A 165 6.06 -4.88 -4.78
CA ALA A 165 6.34 -5.36 -3.43
C ALA A 165 5.45 -4.65 -2.42
N VAL A 166 4.42 -5.37 -1.93
CA VAL A 166 3.55 -4.98 -0.82
C VAL A 166 4.17 -5.46 0.49
N SER A 167 4.33 -4.57 1.47
CA SER A 167 5.04 -4.90 2.70
C SER A 167 4.22 -5.81 3.60
N LEU A 168 4.81 -6.93 4.04
CA LEU A 168 4.23 -7.82 5.07
C LEU A 168 4.89 -7.62 6.43
N SER A 169 6.18 -7.30 6.42
CA SER A 169 6.96 -6.82 7.56
C SER A 169 8.00 -5.81 7.07
N LEU A 170 8.90 -5.36 7.94
CA LEU A 170 10.03 -4.53 7.53
C LEU A 170 11.02 -5.30 6.61
N ALA A 171 11.01 -6.63 6.65
CA ALA A 171 11.96 -7.53 5.97
C ALA A 171 11.31 -8.53 5.00
N LYS A 172 9.98 -8.55 4.90
CA LYS A 172 9.24 -9.44 3.98
C LYS A 172 8.24 -8.64 3.17
N SER A 173 8.19 -8.93 1.88
CA SER A 173 7.24 -8.35 0.94
C SER A 173 6.53 -9.42 0.13
N LEU A 174 5.28 -9.15 -0.20
CA LEU A 174 4.44 -9.88 -1.11
C LEU A 174 4.56 -9.28 -2.51
N LEU A 175 4.80 -10.10 -3.53
CA LEU A 175 4.86 -9.62 -4.91
C LEU A 175 3.50 -9.78 -5.59
N VAL A 176 2.93 -8.66 -6.02
CA VAL A 176 1.67 -8.58 -6.76
C VAL A 176 2.00 -8.13 -8.19
N PRO A 177 1.46 -8.77 -9.25
CA PRO A 177 1.61 -8.24 -10.60
C PRO A 177 1.13 -6.80 -10.66
N ALA A 178 1.96 -5.90 -11.20
CA ALA A 178 1.66 -4.47 -11.19
C ALA A 178 0.34 -4.13 -11.91
N SER A 179 -0.04 -4.94 -12.91
CA SER A 179 -1.28 -4.78 -13.69
C SER A 179 -2.56 -4.99 -12.87
N HIS A 180 -2.45 -5.67 -11.72
CA HIS A 180 -3.59 -6.01 -10.87
C HIS A 180 -3.57 -5.28 -9.53
N LEU A 181 -2.53 -4.51 -9.22
CA LEU A 181 -2.38 -3.87 -7.90
C LEU A 181 -3.63 -3.08 -7.51
N TYR A 182 -4.13 -2.23 -8.41
CA TYR A 182 -5.23 -1.31 -8.11
C TYR A 182 -6.57 -2.04 -7.96
N GLU A 183 -6.84 -3.03 -8.81
CA GLU A 183 -8.01 -3.90 -8.70
C GLU A 183 -8.00 -4.67 -7.36
N VAL A 184 -6.84 -5.20 -6.98
CA VAL A 184 -6.64 -5.89 -5.69
C VAL A 184 -6.92 -4.94 -4.53
N ILE A 185 -6.38 -3.71 -4.56
CA ILE A 185 -6.61 -2.72 -3.49
C ILE A 185 -8.09 -2.34 -3.39
N GLN A 186 -8.73 -2.04 -4.53
CA GLN A 186 -10.15 -1.67 -4.56
C GLN A 186 -11.04 -2.79 -4.05
N GLY A 187 -10.80 -4.02 -4.50
CA GLY A 187 -11.54 -5.19 -4.04
C GLY A 187 -11.33 -5.50 -2.56
N TYR A 188 -10.09 -5.38 -2.08
CA TYR A 188 -9.79 -5.51 -0.65
C TYR A 188 -10.52 -4.44 0.17
N ALA A 189 -10.44 -3.18 -0.25
CA ALA A 189 -11.07 -2.06 0.41
C ALA A 189 -12.59 -2.21 0.54
N ALA A 190 -13.25 -2.56 -0.57
CA ALA A 190 -14.70 -2.76 -0.62
C ALA A 190 -15.17 -3.86 0.36
N ARG A 191 -14.32 -4.87 0.61
CA ARG A 191 -14.63 -5.97 1.54
C ARG A 191 -14.32 -5.59 3.00
N ILE A 192 -13.20 -4.92 3.25
CA ILE A 192 -12.67 -4.75 4.60
C ILE A 192 -13.11 -3.44 5.26
N TYR A 193 -13.14 -2.34 4.52
CA TYR A 193 -13.45 -1.01 5.04
C TYR A 193 -14.40 -0.24 4.10
N PRO A 194 -15.61 -0.75 3.82
CA PRO A 194 -16.53 -0.20 2.81
C PRO A 194 -16.98 1.24 3.09
N GLN A 195 -16.81 1.73 4.32
CA GLN A 195 -17.15 3.10 4.69
C GLN A 195 -16.15 4.15 4.18
N ILE A 196 -14.96 3.76 3.72
CA ILE A 196 -13.93 4.67 3.22
C ILE A 196 -13.97 4.66 1.69
N SER A 197 -14.10 5.84 1.10
CA SER A 197 -14.13 5.97 -0.36
C SER A 197 -12.76 5.69 -0.98
N VAL A 198 -12.73 4.97 -2.11
CA VAL A 198 -11.49 4.65 -2.83
C VAL A 198 -11.57 5.25 -4.23
N HIS A 199 -10.59 6.07 -4.58
CA HIS A 199 -10.58 6.81 -5.85
C HIS A 199 -9.28 6.55 -6.61
N SER A 200 -9.37 6.47 -7.93
CA SER A 200 -8.21 6.34 -8.81
C SER A 200 -7.84 7.69 -9.43
N LEU A 201 -6.55 8.00 -9.45
CA LEU A 201 -5.99 9.20 -10.04
C LEU A 201 -4.83 8.83 -10.95
N ARG A 202 -5.02 8.99 -12.26
CA ARG A 202 -3.95 8.72 -13.23
C ARG A 202 -2.81 9.72 -13.11
N TYR A 203 -1.56 9.29 -13.07
CA TYR A 203 -0.38 10.15 -13.02
C TYR A 203 0.63 9.84 -14.14
N THR A 204 1.28 10.90 -14.61
CA THR A 204 2.35 10.88 -15.62
C THR A 204 3.70 10.61 -14.97
#